data_AF-A0A9E1MAN7-F1
#
_entry.id   AF-A0A9E1MAN7-F1
#
_cell.length_a   1.000
_cell.length_b   1.000
_cell.length_c   1.000
_cell.angle_alpha   90.00
_cell.angle_beta   90.00
_cell.angle_gamma   90.00
#
_symmetry.space_group_name_H-M   'P 1'
#
loop_
_entity.id
_entity.type
_entity.pdbx_description
1 polymer ?
#
loop_
_entity_poly.entity_id
_entity_poly.type
_entity_poly.pdbx_seq_one_letter_code
_entity_poly.pdbx_strand_id
1 'polypeptide(L)'
;MEAAYQSKSTGLLQFKKIRNISAGGSISVLVCCRLFYVGGKQMKKEYFLLGILSVILLAAGVWIHQIISEYQKAEQEYEQLQEYVKVEKNTKEPENMKPETTEDDKEKEKPEETVTVDFAALQEINPDVVAWIRIPGVLEYPVVRGEDNSYYLNHTVQKTYNIAGSIFLDYRNERDFSDSKNIIYGHNMKDGSMFHVLRNYQDIDFFQEHTDMEVYLPDGRTLNYQITACEQVPADSEIYQIERGYAEDSKENEIILSTCSAKANIRIVIKADLKK
;
A
#
# COMPACT_ATOMS: atom_id res chain seq x y z
N MET A 1 -71.70 -7.63 -13.63
CA MET A 1 -71.26 -6.30 -13.15
C MET A 1 -70.28 -5.76 -14.20
N GLU A 2 -70.68 -5.03 -15.25
CA GLU A 2 -71.53 -3.81 -15.25
C GLU A 2 -71.04 -2.82 -14.19
N ALA A 3 -70.70 -1.55 -14.43
CA ALA A 3 -70.99 -0.60 -15.52
C ALA A 3 -69.87 0.50 -15.48
N ALA A 4 -69.34 1.02 -16.59
CA ALA A 4 -69.82 2.12 -17.45
C ALA A 4 -69.96 3.51 -16.77
N TYR A 5 -69.18 4.48 -17.24
CA TYR A 5 -69.49 5.92 -17.30
C TYR A 5 -68.55 6.55 -18.37
N GLN A 6 -68.94 6.66 -19.66
CA GLN A 6 -69.66 7.78 -20.31
C GLN A 6 -69.16 9.19 -19.90
N SER A 7 -69.04 10.22 -20.74
CA SER A 7 -69.19 10.42 -22.20
C SER A 7 -69.02 11.94 -22.45
N LYS A 8 -68.81 12.30 -23.73
CA LYS A 8 -69.06 13.60 -24.41
C LYS A 8 -68.07 14.76 -24.19
N SER A 9 -67.80 15.62 -25.19
CA SER A 9 -67.99 15.57 -26.66
C SER A 9 -67.37 16.82 -27.30
N THR A 10 -67.04 16.71 -28.60
CA THR A 10 -67.22 17.71 -29.70
C THR A 10 -66.45 19.05 -29.65
N GLY A 11 -65.90 19.58 -30.74
CA GLY A 11 -66.02 19.30 -32.18
C GLY A 11 -64.72 19.66 -32.93
N LEU A 12 -64.37 19.02 -34.05
CA LEU A 12 -64.99 18.95 -35.39
C LEU A 12 -64.63 20.16 -36.26
N LEU A 13 -63.88 19.92 -37.34
CA LEU A 13 -63.93 20.51 -38.69
C LEU A 13 -62.55 20.39 -39.35
N GLN A 14 -62.33 19.93 -40.58
CA GLN A 14 -63.08 19.23 -41.61
C GLN A 14 -62.05 18.80 -42.68
N PHE A 15 -62.39 17.82 -43.51
CA PHE A 15 -61.59 17.25 -44.59
C PHE A 15 -61.15 18.28 -45.65
N LYS A 16 -59.94 18.13 -46.21
CA LYS A 16 -59.76 18.21 -47.67
C LYS A 16 -58.55 17.42 -48.16
N LYS A 17 -58.84 16.28 -48.81
CA LYS A 17 -57.93 15.53 -49.68
C LYS A 17 -57.81 16.32 -50.99
N ILE A 18 -56.61 16.80 -51.34
CA ILE A 18 -56.29 17.26 -52.70
C ILE A 18 -55.04 16.50 -53.18
N ARG A 19 -55.14 16.09 -54.45
CA ARG A 19 -54.30 15.20 -55.23
C ARG A 19 -52.87 15.72 -55.46
N ASN A 20 -51.95 14.74 -55.62
CA ASN A 20 -50.74 14.69 -56.44
C ASN A 20 -50.24 15.99 -57.10
N ILE A 21 -49.00 16.39 -56.76
CA ILE A 21 -48.04 16.97 -57.71
C ILE A 21 -46.65 16.37 -57.41
N SER A 22 -45.93 16.11 -58.49
CA SER A 22 -44.70 15.34 -58.66
C SER A 22 -43.42 15.94 -58.07
N ALA A 23 -42.44 15.04 -57.91
CA ALA A 23 -41.01 15.20 -58.18
C ALA A 23 -40.15 16.04 -57.22
N GLY A 24 -39.20 15.34 -56.59
CA GLY A 24 -37.85 15.84 -56.29
C GLY A 24 -37.67 16.59 -54.97
N GLY A 25 -36.85 16.03 -54.08
CA GLY A 25 -36.26 16.80 -52.97
C GLY A 25 -36.05 16.00 -51.69
N SER A 26 -34.80 15.64 -51.43
CA SER A 26 -34.31 15.00 -50.20
C SER A 26 -34.69 15.80 -48.93
N ILE A 27 -35.26 15.11 -47.94
CA ILE A 27 -35.52 15.66 -46.60
C ILE A 27 -34.20 15.57 -45.81
N SER A 28 -33.51 16.70 -45.71
CA SER A 28 -32.33 16.86 -44.84
C SER A 28 -32.79 17.25 -43.44
N VAL A 29 -32.36 16.47 -42.45
CA VAL A 29 -32.54 16.74 -41.02
C VAL A 29 -31.79 18.03 -40.68
N LEU A 30 -32.52 19.10 -40.38
CA LEU A 30 -31.97 20.33 -39.80
C LEU A 30 -31.73 20.10 -38.30
N VAL A 31 -30.57 19.54 -37.95
CA VAL A 31 -30.01 19.75 -36.61
C VAL A 31 -29.43 21.16 -36.59
N CYS A 32 -30.00 21.99 -35.72
CA CYS A 32 -29.61 23.37 -35.47
C CYS A 32 -28.18 23.41 -34.89
N CYS A 33 -27.18 23.35 -35.76
CA CYS A 33 -25.77 23.57 -35.43
C CYS A 33 -25.44 25.03 -35.73
N ARG A 34 -25.87 25.92 -34.84
CA ARG A 34 -25.51 27.34 -34.90
C ARG A 34 -25.38 27.86 -33.49
N LEU A 35 -24.15 27.79 -32.97
CA LEU A 35 -23.53 28.76 -32.04
C LEU A 35 -22.21 28.15 -31.56
N PHE A 36 -21.18 28.22 -32.40
CA PHE A 36 -19.79 28.55 -32.02
C PHE A 36 -19.02 28.77 -33.32
N TYR A 37 -19.44 29.79 -34.06
CA TYR A 37 -18.70 30.34 -35.20
C TYR A 37 -17.87 31.51 -34.67
N VAL A 38 -16.64 31.23 -34.26
CA VAL A 38 -15.63 32.26 -34.02
C VAL A 38 -14.62 32.19 -35.16
N GLY A 39 -14.66 33.18 -36.05
CA GLY A 39 -13.52 33.57 -36.91
C GLY A 39 -13.08 32.60 -38.02
N GLY A 40 -13.81 32.57 -39.14
CA GLY A 40 -13.27 32.78 -40.50
C GLY A 40 -12.02 32.06 -41.04
N LYS A 41 -11.50 30.97 -40.47
CA LYS A 41 -10.42 30.16 -41.09
C LYS A 41 -10.59 28.69 -40.73
N GLN A 42 -10.73 27.82 -41.75
CA GLN A 42 -10.74 26.36 -41.58
C GLN A 42 -9.38 25.94 -40.99
N MET A 43 -9.31 25.75 -39.66
CA MET A 43 -8.14 25.18 -39.01
C MET A 43 -7.92 23.78 -39.60
N LYS A 44 -6.71 23.52 -40.13
CA LYS A 44 -6.38 22.19 -40.66
C LYS A 44 -6.68 21.17 -39.57
N LYS A 45 -7.32 20.05 -39.93
CA LYS A 45 -7.68 18.97 -38.98
C LYS A 45 -6.50 18.53 -38.10
N GLU A 46 -5.28 18.66 -38.64
CA GLU A 46 -4.00 18.47 -37.95
C GLU A 46 -3.84 19.36 -36.69
N TYR A 47 -4.15 20.65 -36.76
CA TYR A 47 -4.04 21.55 -35.60
C TYR A 47 -5.10 21.27 -34.52
N PHE A 48 -6.29 20.81 -34.94
CA PHE A 48 -7.32 20.38 -34.00
C PHE A 48 -6.91 19.11 -33.25
N LEU A 49 -6.33 18.14 -33.96
CA LEU A 49 -5.75 16.92 -33.37
C LEU A 49 -4.59 17.23 -32.42
N LEU A 50 -3.69 18.15 -32.80
CA LEU A 50 -2.59 18.61 -31.93
C LEU A 50 -3.11 19.31 -30.67
N GLY A 51 -4.17 20.11 -30.77
CA GLY A 51 -4.82 20.72 -29.62
C GLY A 51 -5.37 19.69 -28.63
N ILE A 52 -6.07 18.66 -29.13
CA ILE A 52 -6.59 17.56 -28.29
C ILE A 52 -5.43 16.80 -27.63
N LEU A 53 -4.38 16.45 -28.38
CA LEU A 53 -3.21 15.75 -27.84
C LEU A 53 -2.52 16.56 -26.73
N SER A 54 -2.38 17.88 -26.92
CA SER A 54 -1.81 18.77 -25.90
C SER A 54 -2.64 18.77 -24.61
N VAL A 55 -3.97 18.78 -24.70
CA VAL A 55 -4.85 18.74 -23.52
C VAL A 55 -4.72 17.39 -22.80
N ILE A 56 -4.66 16.28 -23.54
CA ILE A 56 -4.47 14.93 -22.98
C ILE A 56 -3.12 14.84 -22.24
N LEU A 57 -2.04 15.36 -22.83
CA LEU A 57 -0.72 15.35 -22.20
C LEU A 57 -0.68 16.21 -20.92
N LEU A 58 -1.34 17.37 -20.90
CA LEU A 58 -1.44 18.19 -19.70
C LEU A 58 -2.26 17.48 -18.60
N ALA A 59 -3.38 16.86 -18.95
CA ALA A 59 -4.18 16.09 -18.00
C ALA A 59 -3.39 14.91 -17.43
N ALA A 60 -2.66 14.17 -18.28
CA ALA A 60 -1.77 13.10 -17.85
C ALA A 60 -0.66 13.61 -16.94
N GLY A 61 -0.06 14.76 -17.24
CA GLY A 61 0.96 15.40 -16.42
C GLY A 61 0.46 15.79 -15.02
N VAL A 62 -0.73 16.38 -14.92
CA VAL A 62 -1.36 16.68 -13.63
C VAL A 62 -1.65 15.40 -12.84
N TRP A 63 -2.15 14.36 -13.50
CA TRP A 63 -2.44 13.08 -12.85
C TRP A 63 -1.16 12.38 -12.34
N ILE A 64 -0.09 12.37 -13.13
CA ILE A 64 1.22 11.85 -12.71
C ILE A 64 1.78 12.67 -11.53
N HIS A 65 1.68 14.00 -11.58
CA HIS A 65 2.13 14.86 -10.50
C HIS A 65 1.37 14.58 -9.19
N GLN A 66 0.05 14.39 -9.25
CA GLN A 66 -0.75 14.02 -8.08
C GLN A 66 -0.24 12.73 -7.45
N ILE A 67 -0.04 11.69 -8.26
CA ILE A 67 0.51 10.41 -7.80
C ILE A 67 1.86 10.61 -7.12
N ILE A 68 2.82 11.27 -7.78
CA ILE A 68 4.16 11.54 -7.22
C ILE A 68 4.06 12.30 -5.90
N SER A 69 3.15 13.27 -5.80
CA SER A 69 2.96 14.03 -4.56
C SER A 69 2.43 13.18 -3.40
N GLU A 70 1.67 12.12 -3.66
CA GLU A 70 1.22 11.19 -2.62
C GLU A 70 2.38 10.33 -2.11
N TYR A 71 3.26 9.85 -3.00
CA TYR A 71 4.48 9.13 -2.61
C TYR A 71 5.38 9.98 -1.71
N GLN A 72 5.65 11.23 -2.11
CA GLN A 72 6.49 12.15 -1.33
C GLN A 72 5.91 12.44 0.06
N LYS A 73 4.59 12.57 0.18
CA LYS A 73 3.93 12.78 1.48
C LYS A 73 4.08 11.57 2.41
N ALA A 74 3.96 10.35 1.88
CA ALA A 74 4.15 9.15 2.68
C ALA A 74 5.60 9.06 3.17
N GLU A 75 6.57 9.28 2.28
CA GLU A 75 7.99 9.25 2.63
C GLU A 75 8.32 10.28 3.73
N GLN A 76 7.85 11.53 3.59
CA GLN A 76 8.01 12.57 4.62
C GLN A 76 7.37 12.21 5.96
N GLU A 77 6.20 11.57 5.94
CA GLU A 77 5.55 11.09 7.16
C GLU A 77 6.40 9.99 7.83
N TYR A 78 6.93 9.03 7.06
CA TYR A 78 7.79 7.99 7.60
C TYR A 78 9.12 8.53 8.15
N GLU A 79 9.73 9.51 7.48
CA GLU A 79 10.93 10.19 7.96
C GLU A 79 10.69 10.87 9.31
N GLN A 80 9.52 11.51 9.50
CA GLN A 80 9.15 12.12 10.78
C GLN A 80 8.95 11.07 11.87
N LEU A 81 8.39 9.90 11.53
CA LEU A 81 8.18 8.83 12.51
C LEU A 81 9.50 8.23 13.03
N GLN A 82 10.61 8.37 12.29
CA GLN A 82 11.95 7.97 12.76
C GLN A 82 12.45 8.83 13.94
N GLU A 83 11.91 10.03 14.15
CA GLU A 83 12.27 10.87 15.32
C GLU A 83 11.88 10.22 16.65
N TYR A 84 10.88 9.33 16.65
CA TYR A 84 10.44 8.57 17.82
C TYR A 84 11.31 7.33 18.09
N VAL A 85 12.37 7.12 17.31
CA VAL A 85 13.30 5.99 17.46
C VAL A 85 14.71 6.52 17.70
N LYS A 86 15.27 6.15 18.86
CA LYS A 86 16.65 6.49 19.23
C LYS A 86 17.53 5.28 19.05
N VAL A 87 18.48 5.36 18.13
CA VAL A 87 19.52 4.34 17.92
C VAL A 87 20.81 4.85 18.52
N GLU A 88 21.22 4.28 19.66
CA GLU A 88 22.49 4.57 20.29
C GLU A 88 23.52 3.51 19.89
N LYS A 89 24.63 3.92 19.27
CA LYS A 89 25.75 3.04 18.95
C LYS A 89 26.69 2.95 20.15
N ASN A 90 26.73 1.81 20.84
CA ASN A 90 27.74 1.57 21.86
C ASN A 90 29.11 1.37 21.20
N THR A 91 29.85 2.47 21.04
CA THR A 91 31.26 2.40 20.66
C THR A 91 32.05 2.22 21.95
N LYS A 92 32.33 0.97 22.34
CA LYS A 92 33.36 0.72 23.37
C LYS A 92 34.71 1.11 22.75
N GLU A 93 35.14 2.36 22.97
CA GLU A 93 36.53 2.77 22.69
C GLU A 93 37.48 1.95 23.58
N PRO A 94 38.48 1.23 23.00
CA PRO A 94 39.46 0.54 23.82
C PRO A 94 40.53 1.53 24.29
N GLU A 95 40.33 2.14 25.46
CA GLU A 95 41.38 2.89 26.13
C GLU A 95 42.33 1.90 26.85
N ASN A 96 43.56 1.79 26.34
CA ASN A 96 44.77 1.22 26.95
C ASN A 96 44.84 -0.28 27.28
N MET A 97 45.47 -1.06 26.37
CA MET A 97 46.69 -1.81 26.70
C MET A 97 47.46 -2.24 25.43
N LYS A 98 48.79 -2.04 25.46
CA LYS A 98 49.78 -2.40 24.42
C LYS A 98 50.00 -3.93 24.35
N PRO A 99 50.73 -4.48 23.35
CA PRO A 99 50.29 -5.61 22.54
C PRO A 99 51.00 -6.91 22.92
N GLU A 100 50.26 -8.01 23.01
CA GLU A 100 50.84 -9.33 22.74
C GLU A 100 49.96 -10.09 21.75
N THR A 101 50.64 -10.58 20.73
CA THR A 101 50.20 -11.39 19.60
C THR A 101 49.63 -12.73 20.04
N THR A 102 48.43 -13.05 19.57
CA THR A 102 48.05 -14.39 19.10
C THR A 102 46.90 -14.24 18.11
N GLU A 103 47.08 -14.79 16.93
CA GLU A 103 46.06 -14.99 15.90
C GLU A 103 45.05 -16.03 16.42
N ASP A 104 43.78 -15.66 16.60
CA ASP A 104 42.64 -16.55 16.37
C ASP A 104 41.32 -15.74 16.35
N ASP A 105 40.43 -16.13 15.44
CA ASP A 105 39.06 -15.68 15.17
C ASP A 105 38.56 -14.35 15.80
N LYS A 106 38.66 -13.27 15.02
CA LYS A 106 37.76 -12.12 15.19
C LYS A 106 36.43 -12.42 14.52
N GLU A 107 35.53 -13.08 15.25
CA GLU A 107 34.11 -12.85 15.09
C GLU A 107 33.91 -11.33 15.17
N LYS A 108 33.51 -10.71 14.06
CA LYS A 108 33.18 -9.29 14.03
C LYS A 108 31.94 -9.12 14.89
N GLU A 109 32.11 -8.89 16.19
CA GLU A 109 31.04 -8.39 17.04
C GLU A 109 30.52 -7.11 16.38
N LYS A 110 29.34 -7.22 15.76
CA LYS A 110 28.61 -6.10 15.20
C LYS A 110 28.34 -5.17 16.40
N PRO A 111 28.65 -3.87 16.31
CA PRO A 111 28.43 -2.95 17.43
C PRO A 111 27.00 -3.12 17.96
N GLU A 112 26.86 -3.39 19.26
CA GLU A 112 25.54 -3.48 19.89
C GLU A 112 24.86 -2.11 19.80
N GLU A 113 23.92 -1.97 18.87
CA GLU A 113 23.05 -0.81 18.74
C GLU A 113 21.88 -0.98 19.71
N THR A 114 21.76 -0.08 20.69
CA THR A 114 20.60 -0.05 21.57
C THR A 114 19.53 0.85 20.94
N VAL A 115 18.40 0.26 20.57
CA VAL A 115 17.24 0.97 20.01
C VAL A 115 16.18 1.16 21.07
N THR A 116 15.71 2.40 21.23
CA THR A 116 14.56 2.73 22.10
C THR A 116 13.48 3.41 21.26
N VAL A 117 12.25 2.92 21.37
CA VAL A 117 11.07 3.45 20.64
C VAL A 117 10.13 4.14 21.63
N ASP A 118 9.74 5.39 21.33
CA ASP A 118 8.75 6.14 22.11
C ASP A 118 7.33 5.75 21.69
N PHE A 119 6.85 4.62 22.22
CA PHE A 119 5.50 4.13 21.94
C PHE A 119 4.41 5.05 22.46
N ALA A 120 4.64 5.81 23.53
CA ALA A 120 3.64 6.74 24.06
C ALA A 120 3.33 7.83 23.04
N ALA A 121 4.37 8.47 22.48
CA ALA A 121 4.21 9.48 21.44
C ALA A 121 3.61 8.90 20.15
N LEU A 122 4.04 7.71 19.71
CA LEU A 122 3.46 7.04 18.54
C LEU A 122 1.97 6.70 18.74
N GLN A 123 1.57 6.28 19.94
CA GLN A 123 0.19 5.96 20.26
C GLN A 123 -0.70 7.18 20.44
N GLU A 124 -0.14 8.34 20.81
CA GLU A 124 -0.84 9.63 20.74
C GLU A 124 -1.20 10.01 19.30
N ILE A 125 -0.32 9.72 18.34
CA ILE A 125 -0.60 9.90 16.91
C ILE A 125 -1.66 8.90 16.46
N ASN A 126 -1.47 7.62 16.79
CA ASN A 126 -2.39 6.57 16.42
C ASN A 126 -2.41 5.42 17.45
N PRO A 127 -3.53 5.18 18.16
CA PRO A 127 -3.65 4.08 19.11
C PRO A 127 -3.62 2.68 18.46
N ASP A 128 -3.62 2.62 17.13
CA ASP A 128 -3.44 1.39 16.37
C ASP A 128 -1.99 0.94 16.23
N VAL A 129 -1.01 1.75 16.65
CA VAL A 129 0.40 1.33 16.71
C VAL A 129 0.58 0.26 17.78
N VAL A 130 0.96 -0.94 17.35
CA VAL A 130 1.13 -2.13 18.20
C VAL A 130 2.58 -2.59 18.32
N ALA A 131 3.44 -2.22 17.39
CA ALA A 131 4.86 -2.58 17.43
C ALA A 131 5.71 -1.65 16.57
N TRP A 132 7.03 -1.81 16.68
CA TRP A 132 8.01 -1.31 15.72
C TRP A 132 8.82 -2.49 15.19
N ILE A 133 8.88 -2.66 13.86
CA ILE A 133 9.64 -3.71 13.22
C ILE A 133 10.94 -3.15 12.66
N ARG A 134 12.03 -3.86 12.88
CA ARG A 134 13.38 -3.50 12.44
C ARG A 134 14.11 -4.71 11.90
N ILE A 135 14.67 -4.56 10.70
CA ILE A 135 15.72 -5.43 10.18
C ILE A 135 16.93 -4.51 10.00
N PRO A 136 17.98 -4.64 10.83
CA PRO A 136 19.09 -3.68 10.85
C PRO A 136 19.72 -3.46 9.48
N GLY A 137 19.71 -2.21 9.01
CA GLY A 137 20.25 -1.81 7.71
C GLY A 137 19.34 -2.10 6.50
N VAL A 138 18.14 -2.63 6.72
CA VAL A 138 17.21 -3.04 5.64
C VAL A 138 15.88 -2.29 5.70
N LEU A 139 15.18 -2.35 6.83
CA LEU A 139 13.90 -1.66 7.02
C LEU A 139 13.63 -1.37 8.48
N GLU A 140 12.92 -0.26 8.75
CA GLU A 140 12.47 0.14 10.08
C GLU A 140 11.13 0.86 9.97
N TYR A 141 10.06 0.26 10.51
CA TYR A 141 8.70 0.79 10.37
C TYR A 141 7.86 0.59 11.63
N PRO A 142 6.93 1.51 11.93
CA PRO A 142 5.85 1.23 12.88
C PRO A 142 4.88 0.20 12.28
N VAL A 143 4.36 -0.67 13.14
CA VAL A 143 3.35 -1.67 12.79
C VAL A 143 2.03 -1.27 13.41
N VAL A 144 1.00 -1.10 12.59
CA VAL A 144 -0.37 -0.79 13.03
C VAL A 144 -1.27 -2.02 12.96
N ARG A 145 -2.36 -2.05 13.73
CA ARG A 145 -3.35 -3.13 13.64
C ARG A 145 -4.78 -2.58 13.69
N GLY A 146 -5.47 -2.68 12.55
CA GLY A 146 -6.87 -2.31 12.42
C GLY A 146 -7.85 -3.37 12.92
N GLU A 147 -9.14 -3.12 12.67
CA GLU A 147 -10.22 -4.10 12.86
C GLU A 147 -10.34 -5.08 11.67
N ASP A 148 -9.71 -4.74 10.55
CA ASP A 148 -9.65 -5.53 9.32
C ASP A 148 -8.27 -5.41 8.63
N ASN A 149 -8.04 -6.20 7.60
CA ASN A 149 -6.82 -6.18 6.77
C ASN A 149 -6.92 -5.21 5.56
N SER A 150 -7.94 -4.36 5.50
CA SER A 150 -8.22 -3.49 4.34
C SER A 150 -7.93 -2.02 4.61
N TYR A 151 -8.17 -1.53 5.82
CA TYR A 151 -8.06 -0.12 6.17
C TYR A 151 -6.64 0.42 5.93
N TYR A 152 -5.62 -0.25 6.46
CA TYR A 152 -4.23 0.20 6.34
C TYR A 152 -3.55 -0.15 5.00
N LEU A 153 -4.29 -0.72 4.03
CA LEU A 153 -3.82 -0.83 2.65
C LEU A 153 -3.77 0.52 1.92
N ASN A 154 -4.53 1.51 2.39
CA ASN A 154 -4.58 2.82 1.75
C ASN A 154 -4.66 3.97 2.76
N HIS A 155 -4.21 3.72 3.99
CA HIS A 155 -4.08 4.72 5.03
C HIS A 155 -2.68 4.65 5.66
N THR A 156 -2.07 5.81 5.88
CA THR A 156 -0.81 5.94 6.61
C THR A 156 -1.02 5.74 8.12
N VAL A 157 0.07 5.79 8.89
CA VAL A 157 0.03 5.68 10.35
C VAL A 157 -0.77 6.83 10.95
N GLN A 158 -0.74 8.02 10.36
CA GLN A 158 -1.60 9.15 10.74
C GLN A 158 -3.07 9.01 10.27
N LYS A 159 -3.48 7.84 9.78
CA LYS A 159 -4.83 7.56 9.26
C LYS A 159 -5.23 8.44 8.07
N THR A 160 -4.25 8.98 7.34
CA THR A 160 -4.49 9.77 6.13
C THR A 160 -4.50 8.86 4.91
N TYR A 161 -5.44 9.08 3.99
CA TYR A 161 -5.49 8.31 2.75
C TYR A 161 -4.19 8.46 1.95
N ASN A 162 -3.55 7.34 1.64
CA ASN A 162 -2.34 7.28 0.81
C ASN A 162 -2.17 5.90 0.19
N ILE A 163 -1.78 5.85 -1.08
CA ILE A 163 -1.56 4.60 -1.82
C ILE A 163 -0.41 3.72 -1.30
N ALA A 164 0.50 4.27 -0.50
CA ALA A 164 1.57 3.52 0.16
C ALA A 164 1.07 2.70 1.35
N GLY A 165 -0.08 3.06 1.92
CA GLY A 165 -0.63 2.42 3.10
C GLY A 165 0.32 2.47 4.30
N SER A 166 0.21 1.46 5.16
CA SER A 166 1.07 1.25 6.32
C SER A 166 1.61 -0.18 6.36
N ILE A 167 2.60 -0.44 7.21
CA ILE A 167 2.94 -1.80 7.65
C ILE A 167 1.95 -2.20 8.73
N PHE A 168 1.24 -3.32 8.57
CA PHE A 168 0.17 -3.67 9.49
C PHE A 168 0.13 -5.16 9.86
N LEU A 169 -0.23 -5.44 11.10
CA LEU A 169 -0.46 -6.79 11.63
C LEU A 169 -1.85 -7.29 11.21
N ASP A 170 -1.98 -8.59 10.95
CA ASP A 170 -3.26 -9.23 10.65
C ASP A 170 -4.29 -8.97 11.76
N TYR A 171 -5.51 -8.58 11.38
CA TYR A 171 -6.57 -8.27 12.33
C TYR A 171 -6.96 -9.45 13.25
N ARG A 172 -6.65 -10.69 12.85
CA ARG A 172 -6.91 -11.89 13.65
C ARG A 172 -5.87 -12.11 14.74
N ASN A 173 -4.68 -11.53 14.60
CA ASN A 173 -3.62 -11.66 15.58
C ASN A 173 -3.85 -10.77 16.80
N GLU A 174 -3.36 -11.18 17.96
CA GLU A 174 -3.38 -10.39 19.18
C GLU A 174 -2.38 -9.22 19.09
N ARG A 175 -2.74 -8.08 19.71
CA ARG A 175 -1.94 -6.84 19.64
C ARG A 175 -0.56 -6.98 20.31
N ASP A 176 -0.40 -7.96 21.18
CA ASP A 176 0.81 -8.20 21.98
C ASP A 176 1.73 -9.28 21.38
N PHE A 177 1.43 -9.74 20.16
CA PHE A 177 2.18 -10.77 19.43
C PHE A 177 2.23 -12.12 20.18
N SER A 178 1.24 -12.42 21.04
CA SER A 178 1.18 -13.67 21.80
C SER A 178 0.76 -14.90 20.99
N ASP A 179 0.27 -14.72 19.77
CA ASP A 179 -0.05 -15.85 18.88
C ASP A 179 1.21 -16.61 18.45
N SER A 180 1.05 -17.91 18.21
CA SER A 180 2.11 -18.77 17.66
C SER A 180 2.53 -18.36 16.25
N LYS A 181 1.67 -17.69 15.49
CA LYS A 181 1.94 -17.20 14.14
C LYS A 181 1.42 -15.78 13.98
N ASN A 182 2.32 -14.84 13.77
CA ASN A 182 1.98 -13.43 13.53
C ASN A 182 2.25 -13.06 12.07
N ILE A 183 1.29 -12.42 11.40
CA ILE A 183 1.44 -12.05 9.98
C ILE A 183 1.41 -10.53 9.84
N ILE A 184 2.50 -9.96 9.32
CA ILE A 184 2.63 -8.55 9.02
C ILE A 184 2.58 -8.36 7.50
N TYR A 185 1.78 -7.40 7.06
CA TYR A 185 1.61 -7.03 5.67
C TYR A 185 2.23 -5.66 5.38
N GLY A 186 2.70 -5.49 4.15
CA GLY A 186 3.20 -4.21 3.66
C GLY A 186 3.22 -4.13 2.15
N HIS A 187 3.07 -2.94 1.58
CA HIS A 187 3.03 -2.78 0.14
C HIS A 187 4.37 -3.12 -0.53
N ASN A 188 4.30 -3.73 -1.71
CA ASN A 188 5.44 -3.87 -2.63
C ASN A 188 5.46 -2.68 -3.59
N MET A 189 5.91 -1.52 -3.09
CA MET A 189 5.90 -0.25 -3.83
C MET A 189 7.00 -0.22 -4.90
N LYS A 190 6.79 0.50 -6.02
CA LYS A 190 7.76 0.53 -7.14
C LYS A 190 8.97 1.44 -6.90
N ASP A 191 8.86 2.33 -5.94
CA ASP A 191 9.91 3.27 -5.52
C ASP A 191 10.95 2.63 -4.60
N GLY A 192 10.71 1.39 -4.14
CA GLY A 192 11.60 0.67 -3.22
C GLY A 192 11.18 0.77 -1.74
N SER A 193 10.16 1.55 -1.42
CA SER A 193 9.67 1.72 -0.04
C SER A 193 8.90 0.50 0.49
N MET A 194 8.61 0.53 1.79
CA MET A 194 7.78 -0.45 2.48
C MET A 194 8.38 -1.87 2.41
N PHE A 195 7.62 -2.86 1.96
CA PHE A 195 8.07 -4.25 1.83
C PHE A 195 8.59 -4.58 0.43
N HIS A 196 8.88 -3.58 -0.41
CA HIS A 196 9.61 -3.83 -1.66
C HIS A 196 10.97 -4.49 -1.41
N VAL A 197 11.67 -4.10 -0.33
CA VAL A 197 12.99 -4.62 0.01
C VAL A 197 12.99 -6.13 0.29
N LEU A 198 11.84 -6.73 0.63
CA LEU A 198 11.72 -8.17 0.85
C LEU A 198 12.09 -8.99 -0.40
N ARG A 199 12.04 -8.39 -1.60
CA ARG A 199 12.50 -9.01 -2.84
C ARG A 199 13.99 -9.35 -2.83
N ASN A 200 14.79 -8.58 -2.10
CA ASN A 200 16.24 -8.76 -2.06
C ASN A 200 16.64 -10.05 -1.36
N TYR A 201 15.80 -10.61 -0.48
CA TYR A 201 16.02 -11.92 0.15
C TYR A 201 15.97 -13.11 -0.82
N GLN A 202 15.62 -12.89 -2.10
CA GLN A 202 15.79 -13.88 -3.15
C GLN A 202 17.26 -14.03 -3.59
N ASP A 203 18.08 -13.02 -3.27
CA ASP A 203 19.52 -13.08 -3.43
C ASP A 203 20.15 -13.71 -2.18
N ILE A 204 21.02 -14.70 -2.39
CA ILE A 204 21.60 -15.52 -1.32
C ILE A 204 22.55 -14.70 -0.44
N ASP A 205 23.30 -13.76 -1.03
CA ASP A 205 24.28 -12.97 -0.30
C ASP A 205 23.55 -11.97 0.61
N PHE A 206 22.52 -11.31 0.06
CA PHE A 206 21.65 -10.43 0.86
C PHE A 206 20.95 -11.18 1.99
N PHE A 207 20.43 -12.39 1.72
CA PHE A 207 19.80 -13.21 2.75
C PHE A 207 20.77 -13.54 3.88
N GLN A 208 22.01 -13.95 3.55
CA GLN A 208 23.02 -14.32 4.54
C GLN A 208 23.51 -13.14 5.36
N GLU A 209 23.53 -11.93 4.79
CA GLU A 209 23.94 -10.71 5.49
C GLU A 209 22.87 -10.17 6.46
N HIS A 210 21.59 -10.42 6.17
CA HIS A 210 20.47 -9.81 6.89
C HIS A 210 19.50 -10.83 7.48
N THR A 211 19.96 -11.71 8.38
CA THR A 211 19.10 -12.72 9.00
C THR A 211 18.38 -12.26 10.26
N ASP A 212 18.79 -11.14 10.85
CA ASP A 212 18.28 -10.70 12.15
C ASP A 212 17.13 -9.73 12.01
N MET A 213 16.08 -9.95 12.80
CA MET A 213 14.91 -9.09 12.86
C MET A 213 14.49 -8.85 14.31
N GLU A 214 14.08 -7.63 14.60
CA GLU A 214 13.69 -7.18 15.93
C GLU A 214 12.27 -6.60 15.85
N VAL A 215 11.41 -6.98 16.81
CA VAL A 215 10.09 -6.41 16.99
C VAL A 215 10.01 -5.83 18.40
N TYR A 216 9.90 -4.51 18.50
CA TYR A 216 9.74 -3.80 19.76
C TYR A 216 8.26 -3.64 20.06
N LEU A 217 7.87 -3.84 21.33
CA LEU A 217 6.49 -3.76 21.78
C LEU A 217 6.29 -2.63 22.81
N PRO A 218 5.08 -2.04 22.90
CA PRO A 218 4.75 -1.00 23.88
C PRO A 218 4.93 -1.39 25.35
N ASP A 219 4.90 -2.69 25.65
CA ASP A 219 5.10 -3.23 27.00
C ASP A 219 6.58 -3.32 27.41
N GLY A 220 7.50 -2.90 26.54
CA GLY A 220 8.95 -2.92 26.75
C GLY A 220 9.62 -4.24 26.37
N ARG A 221 8.88 -5.23 25.88
CA ARG A 221 9.49 -6.45 25.32
C ARG A 221 10.10 -6.17 23.95
N THR A 222 11.22 -6.84 23.69
CA THR A 222 11.82 -6.96 22.35
C THR A 222 11.79 -8.44 21.96
N LEU A 223 11.13 -8.73 20.84
CA LEU A 223 11.08 -10.07 20.26
C LEU A 223 12.14 -10.14 19.16
N ASN A 224 13.16 -10.99 19.37
CA ASN A 224 14.23 -11.18 18.39
C ASN A 224 13.93 -12.41 17.54
N TYR A 225 13.88 -12.22 16.23
CA TYR A 225 13.59 -13.26 15.26
C TYR A 225 14.81 -13.52 14.37
N GLN A 226 14.91 -14.74 13.85
CA GLN A 226 15.85 -15.12 12.81
C GLN A 226 15.08 -15.45 11.54
N ILE A 227 15.40 -14.76 10.44
CA ILE A 227 14.82 -15.02 9.12
C ILE A 227 15.35 -16.37 8.62
N THR A 228 14.43 -17.28 8.30
CA THR A 228 14.74 -18.67 7.92
C THR A 228 14.39 -19.00 6.49
N ALA A 229 13.44 -18.27 5.87
CA ALA A 229 13.07 -18.51 4.49
C ALA A 229 12.54 -17.27 3.77
N CYS A 230 12.69 -17.26 2.43
CA CYS A 230 12.04 -16.34 1.52
C CYS A 230 11.33 -17.13 0.41
N GLU A 231 10.03 -16.93 0.25
CA GLU A 231 9.18 -17.69 -0.67
C GLU A 231 8.29 -16.78 -1.52
N GLN A 232 7.90 -17.27 -2.70
CA GLN A 232 6.82 -16.68 -3.50
C GLN A 232 5.58 -17.55 -3.36
N VAL A 233 4.51 -17.00 -2.79
CA VAL A 233 3.29 -17.74 -2.49
C VAL A 233 2.07 -17.11 -3.17
N PRO A 234 1.07 -17.90 -3.57
CA PRO A 234 -0.23 -17.38 -3.97
C PRO A 234 -0.90 -16.59 -2.85
N ALA A 235 -1.72 -15.58 -3.18
CA ALA A 235 -2.45 -14.76 -2.21
C ALA A 235 -3.52 -15.55 -1.42
N ASP A 236 -3.94 -16.71 -1.92
CA ASP A 236 -4.85 -17.67 -1.29
C ASP A 236 -4.13 -18.87 -0.65
N SER A 237 -2.81 -18.77 -0.46
CA SER A 237 -2.00 -19.82 0.16
C SER A 237 -2.41 -20.10 1.61
N GLU A 238 -2.28 -21.36 2.02
CA GLU A 238 -2.55 -21.82 3.38
C GLU A 238 -1.62 -21.18 4.44
N ILE A 239 -0.52 -20.58 4.01
CA ILE A 239 0.40 -19.83 4.88
C ILE A 239 -0.30 -18.71 5.67
N TYR A 240 -1.40 -18.15 5.13
CA TYR A 240 -2.21 -17.10 5.76
C TYR A 240 -3.28 -17.63 6.73
N GLN A 241 -3.33 -18.94 6.95
CA GLN A 241 -4.18 -19.56 7.96
C GLN A 241 -3.52 -19.43 9.35
N ILE A 242 -4.27 -18.84 10.27
CA ILE A 242 -3.92 -18.70 11.68
C ILE A 242 -4.74 -19.74 12.43
N GLU A 243 -4.10 -20.83 12.83
CA GLU A 243 -4.74 -21.88 13.62
C GLU A 243 -4.89 -21.42 15.07
N ARG A 244 -6.13 -21.29 15.53
CA ARG A 244 -6.43 -21.06 16.96
C ARG A 244 -6.38 -22.39 17.70
N GLY A 245 -5.18 -22.95 17.86
CA GLY A 245 -4.94 -24.21 18.57
C GLY A 245 -4.28 -23.96 19.93
N TYR A 246 -4.81 -24.59 20.99
CA TYR A 246 -4.17 -24.59 22.31
C TYR A 246 -2.75 -25.17 22.20
N ALA A 247 -1.80 -24.43 22.77
CA ALA A 247 -0.37 -24.70 22.75
C ALA A 247 -0.01 -26.04 23.43
N GLU A 248 -0.13 -27.15 22.70
CA GLU A 248 0.47 -28.42 23.14
C GLU A 248 1.41 -29.07 22.11
N ASP A 249 1.59 -28.53 20.89
CA ASP A 249 2.61 -29.08 19.98
C ASP A 249 3.22 -28.14 18.90
N SER A 250 2.77 -26.88 18.74
CA SER A 250 3.40 -25.97 17.75
C SER A 250 4.56 -25.20 18.38
N LYS A 251 5.76 -25.75 18.21
CA LYS A 251 7.03 -25.36 18.85
C LYS A 251 7.69 -24.08 18.33
N GLU A 252 7.03 -23.29 17.48
CA GLU A 252 7.68 -22.17 16.80
C GLU A 252 6.75 -20.96 16.83
N ASN A 253 7.16 -19.93 17.58
CA ASN A 253 6.59 -18.58 17.47
C ASN A 253 7.13 -18.00 16.16
N GLU A 254 6.39 -18.24 15.08
CA GLU A 254 6.71 -17.81 13.72
C GLU A 254 6.16 -16.41 13.48
N ILE A 255 6.91 -15.61 12.73
CA ILE A 255 6.43 -14.35 12.16
C ILE A 255 6.63 -14.34 10.65
N ILE A 256 5.61 -13.88 9.95
CA ILE A 256 5.54 -13.85 8.49
C ILE A 256 5.47 -12.39 8.05
N LEU A 257 6.44 -11.95 7.24
CA LEU A 257 6.35 -10.68 6.53
C LEU A 257 5.87 -10.94 5.12
N SER A 258 4.69 -10.43 4.77
CA SER A 258 4.09 -10.62 3.46
C SER A 258 3.94 -9.30 2.72
N THR A 259 4.44 -9.25 1.49
CA THR A 259 4.02 -8.19 0.58
C THR A 259 2.49 -8.26 0.34
N CYS A 260 1.84 -7.11 0.18
CA CYS A 260 0.45 -7.01 -0.22
C CYS A 260 0.27 -6.09 -1.45
N SER A 261 -0.68 -6.43 -2.32
CA SER A 261 -1.02 -5.63 -3.50
C SER A 261 -2.42 -5.97 -3.98
N ALA A 262 -3.21 -4.96 -4.35
CA ALA A 262 -4.55 -5.15 -4.87
C ALA A 262 -4.60 -5.90 -6.22
N LYS A 263 -3.47 -6.03 -6.94
CA LYS A 263 -3.44 -6.54 -8.33
C LYS A 263 -2.62 -7.81 -8.54
N ALA A 264 -1.68 -8.11 -7.64
CA ALA A 264 -0.82 -9.28 -7.78
C ALA A 264 -1.42 -10.49 -7.06
N ASN A 265 -1.42 -11.66 -7.72
CA ASN A 265 -1.82 -12.93 -7.09
C ASN A 265 -0.66 -13.64 -6.40
N ILE A 266 0.58 -13.19 -6.61
CA ILE A 266 1.78 -13.73 -5.97
C ILE A 266 2.30 -12.71 -4.96
N ARG A 267 2.65 -13.20 -3.78
CA ARG A 267 3.27 -12.47 -2.68
C ARG A 267 4.67 -12.99 -2.46
N ILE A 268 5.58 -12.08 -2.16
CA ILE A 268 6.87 -12.42 -1.54
C ILE A 268 6.65 -12.43 -0.04
N VAL A 269 7.08 -13.52 0.57
CA VAL A 269 6.94 -13.81 1.98
C VAL A 269 8.29 -14.14 2.58
N ILE A 270 8.58 -13.52 3.72
CA ILE A 270 9.68 -13.89 4.61
C ILE A 270 9.11 -14.62 5.81
N LYS A 271 9.71 -15.75 6.17
CA LYS A 271 9.43 -16.45 7.43
C LYS A 271 10.59 -16.23 8.38
N ALA A 272 10.28 -15.98 9.64
CA ALA A 272 11.27 -15.84 10.68
C ALA A 272 10.78 -16.49 11.98
N ASP A 273 11.72 -17.08 12.72
CA ASP A 273 11.45 -17.82 13.93
C ASP A 273 11.98 -17.07 15.15
N LEU A 274 11.20 -17.05 16.23
CA LEU A 274 11.61 -16.40 17.47
C LEU A 274 12.86 -17.08 18.03
N LYS A 275 13.92 -16.30 18.26
CA LYS A 275 15.16 -16.76 18.89
C LYS A 275 14.88 -17.18 20.33
N LYS A 276 15.42 -18.32 20.73
CA LYS A 276 15.30 -18.89 22.08
C LYS A 276 16.36 -18.37 23.02
#